data_AF-A0A1G3BLM3-F1
#
_entry.id   AF-A0A1G3BLM3-F1
#
_cell.length_a   1.000
_cell.length_b   1.000
_cell.length_c   1.000
_cell.angle_alpha   90.00
_cell.angle_beta   90.00
_cell.angle_gamma   90.00
#
_symmetry.space_group_name_H-M   'P 1'
#
loop_
_entity.id
_entity.type
_entity.pdbx_description
1 polymer ?
#
loop_
_entity_poly.entity_id
_entity_poly.type
_entity_poly.pdbx_seq_one_letter_code
_entity_poly.pdbx_strand_id
1 'polypeptide(L)'
;MKEYYGELDSMSNRAGGPYRLSSILIKRVRQLVRMSLGAFRSEGFDPITVAFGEYRRNLLQATEERSSDDILQIKEKKKRE
;
A
#
# COMPACT_ATOMS: atom_id res chain seq x y z
N MET A 1 9.58 -3.22 -24.97
CA MET A 1 8.12 -3.22 -24.70
C MET A 1 7.63 -4.52 -24.07
N LYS A 2 7.91 -5.71 -24.63
CA LYS A 2 7.48 -7.00 -24.04
C LYS A 2 7.95 -7.23 -22.59
N GLU A 3 9.16 -6.81 -22.25
CA GLU A 3 9.72 -7.00 -20.89
C GLU A 3 8.99 -6.16 -19.81
N TYR A 4 8.49 -4.98 -20.17
CA TYR A 4 7.83 -4.07 -19.24
C TYR A 4 6.45 -4.61 -18.80
N TYR A 5 5.72 -5.21 -19.73
CA TYR A 5 4.45 -5.88 -19.44
C TYR A 5 4.66 -7.17 -18.66
N GLY A 6 5.75 -7.91 -18.92
CA GLY A 6 6.07 -9.15 -18.18
C GLY A 6 6.30 -8.93 -16.69
N GLU A 7 6.96 -7.81 -16.31
CA GLU A 7 7.14 -7.48 -14.89
C GLU A 7 5.82 -7.12 -14.21
N LEU A 8 4.98 -6.33 -14.87
CA LEU A 8 3.63 -5.99 -14.39
C LEU A 8 2.74 -7.22 -14.23
N ASP A 9 2.76 -8.14 -15.18
CA ASP A 9 2.01 -9.39 -15.11
C ASP A 9 2.53 -10.28 -13.98
N SER A 10 3.83 -10.36 -13.77
CA SER A 10 4.43 -11.11 -12.64
C SER A 10 4.02 -10.52 -11.28
N MET A 11 4.05 -9.19 -11.14
CA MET A 11 3.55 -8.51 -9.94
C MET A 11 2.06 -8.74 -9.75
N SER A 12 1.27 -8.63 -10.82
CA SER A 12 -0.18 -8.86 -10.81
C SER A 12 -0.50 -10.27 -10.34
N ASN A 13 0.15 -11.28 -10.92
CA ASN A 13 -0.06 -12.68 -10.57
C ASN A 13 0.32 -12.98 -9.12
N ARG A 14 1.47 -12.45 -8.64
CA ARG A 14 1.87 -12.57 -7.23
C ARG A 14 0.87 -11.93 -6.27
N ALA A 15 0.23 -10.84 -6.67
CA ALA A 15 -0.81 -10.18 -5.88
C ALA A 15 -2.16 -10.91 -5.90
N GLY A 16 -2.37 -11.90 -6.78
CA GLY A 16 -3.69 -12.50 -7.02
C GLY A 16 -4.56 -11.70 -7.99
N GLY A 17 -3.95 -10.90 -8.86
CA GLY A 17 -4.58 -10.17 -9.95
C GLY A 17 -4.33 -8.65 -9.94
N PRO A 18 -4.66 -7.97 -11.05
CA PRO A 18 -4.27 -6.57 -11.26
C PRO A 18 -4.98 -5.62 -10.29
N TYR A 19 -6.23 -5.91 -9.93
CA TYR A 19 -7.01 -5.11 -8.98
C TYR A 19 -6.45 -5.21 -7.55
N ARG A 20 -6.01 -6.41 -7.15
CA ARG A 20 -5.43 -6.64 -5.83
C ARG A 20 -4.05 -5.97 -5.73
N LEU A 21 -3.23 -6.08 -6.78
CA LEU A 21 -1.98 -5.31 -6.90
C LEU A 21 -2.24 -3.80 -6.76
N SER A 22 -3.20 -3.27 -7.51
CA SER A 22 -3.56 -1.86 -7.50
C SER A 22 -3.99 -1.39 -6.11
N SER A 23 -4.82 -2.18 -5.42
CA SER A 23 -5.27 -1.88 -4.05
C SER A 23 -4.11 -1.83 -3.05
N ILE A 24 -3.17 -2.77 -3.12
CA ILE A 24 -1.96 -2.81 -2.27
C ILE A 24 -1.12 -1.55 -2.51
N LEU A 25 -0.81 -1.24 -3.76
CA LEU A 25 0.03 -0.10 -4.14
C LEU A 25 -0.63 1.23 -3.72
N ILE A 26 -1.94 1.42 -3.98
CA ILE A 26 -2.68 2.62 -3.60
C ILE A 26 -2.68 2.81 -2.08
N LYS A 27 -2.92 1.74 -1.30
CA LYS A 27 -2.86 1.79 0.16
C LYS A 27 -1.48 2.22 0.63
N ARG A 28 -0.42 1.68 0.02
CA ARG A 28 0.95 2.00 0.41
C ARG A 28 1.34 3.43 0.06
N VAL A 29 1.03 3.89 -1.15
CA VAL A 29 1.23 5.30 -1.56
C VAL A 29 0.56 6.24 -0.57
N ARG A 30 -0.67 5.93 -0.14
CA ARG A 30 -1.37 6.73 0.88
C ARG A 30 -0.66 6.74 2.23
N GLN A 31 -0.10 5.62 2.67
CA GLN A 31 0.69 5.54 3.91
C GLN A 31 1.94 6.42 3.82
N LEU A 32 2.69 6.29 2.73
CA LEU A 32 3.88 7.10 2.47
C LEU A 32 3.50 8.59 2.49
N VAL A 33 2.49 8.99 1.72
CA VAL A 33 2.03 10.39 1.67
C VAL A 33 1.70 10.94 3.06
N ARG A 34 1.02 10.16 3.91
CA ARG A 34 0.68 10.58 5.27
C ARG A 34 1.88 10.69 6.21
N MET A 35 2.83 9.78 6.12
CA MET A 35 4.00 9.75 7.01
C MET A 35 5.02 10.85 6.68
N SER A 36 5.12 11.23 5.40
CA SER A 36 6.18 12.09 4.89
C SER A 36 5.69 13.46 4.42
N LEU A 37 4.55 13.95 4.95
CA LEU A 37 3.89 15.22 4.57
C LEU A 37 4.84 16.45 4.41
N GLY A 38 6.03 16.45 5.03
CA GLY A 38 7.09 17.45 4.80
C GLY A 38 8.25 17.04 3.88
N ALA A 39 8.64 15.76 3.84
CA ALA A 39 9.85 15.27 3.15
C ALA A 39 9.69 15.15 1.62
N PHE A 40 8.47 14.95 1.13
CA PHE A 40 8.21 14.82 -0.32
C PHE A 40 8.59 16.06 -1.13
N ARG A 41 8.47 17.26 -0.53
CA ARG A 41 8.69 18.52 -1.25
C ARG A 41 10.18 18.89 -1.36
N SER A 42 11.04 18.35 -0.49
CA SER A 42 12.45 18.74 -0.40
C SER A 42 13.40 17.80 -1.14
N GLU A 43 13.07 16.51 -1.28
CA GLU A 43 14.03 15.48 -1.74
C GLU A 43 13.69 14.83 -3.10
N GLY A 44 12.63 15.25 -3.79
CA GLY A 44 12.25 14.63 -5.08
C GLY A 44 11.77 13.18 -4.94
N PHE A 45 11.27 12.83 -3.76
CA PHE A 45 10.77 11.50 -3.43
C PHE A 45 9.40 11.26 -4.08
N ASP A 46 9.30 10.28 -4.99
CA ASP A 46 8.02 9.84 -5.55
C ASP A 46 7.46 8.63 -4.79
N PRO A 47 6.35 8.77 -4.03
CA PRO A 47 5.75 7.68 -3.27
C PRO A 47 5.27 6.52 -4.14
N ILE A 48 4.98 6.76 -5.43
CA ILE A 48 4.56 5.70 -6.36
C ILE A 48 5.75 4.79 -6.64
N THR A 49 6.87 5.36 -7.09
CA THR A 49 8.12 4.62 -7.34
C THR A 49 8.56 3.83 -6.11
N VAL A 50 8.46 4.41 -4.92
CA VAL A 50 8.82 3.73 -3.66
C VAL A 50 7.88 2.57 -3.36
N ALA A 51 6.56 2.74 -3.48
CA ALA A 51 5.61 1.68 -3.25
C ALA A 51 5.83 0.48 -4.20
N PHE A 52 6.12 0.74 -5.48
CA PHE A 52 6.49 -0.30 -6.44
C PHE A 52 7.81 -0.99 -6.05
N GLY A 53 8.82 -0.23 -5.64
CA GLY A 53 10.11 -0.77 -5.18
C GLY A 53 9.96 -1.66 -3.95
N GLU A 54 9.16 -1.25 -2.97
CA GLU A 54 8.85 -2.04 -1.78
C GLU A 54 8.07 -3.31 -2.11
N TYR A 55 7.07 -3.23 -3.00
CA TYR A 55 6.33 -4.40 -3.47
C TYR A 55 7.25 -5.41 -4.16
N ARG A 56 8.11 -4.94 -5.08
CA ARG A 56 9.07 -5.79 -5.80
C ARG A 56 10.01 -6.53 -4.85
N ARG A 57 10.48 -5.85 -3.81
CA ARG A 57 11.38 -6.40 -2.78
C ARG A 57 10.66 -7.23 -1.72
N ASN A 58 9.35 -7.42 -1.84
CA ASN A 58 8.51 -8.13 -0.87
C ASN A 58 8.58 -7.52 0.54
N LEU A 59 8.74 -6.19 0.62
CA LEU A 59 8.81 -5.44 1.87
C LEU A 59 7.44 -4.96 2.35
N LEU A 60 6.43 -5.03 1.47
CA LEU A 60 5.05 -4.82 1.85
C LEU A 60 4.58 -6.10 2.54
N GLN A 61 4.72 -6.15 3.87
CA GLN A 61 3.94 -7.10 4.64
C GLN A 61 2.48 -6.87 4.25
N ALA A 62 1.84 -7.92 3.72
CA ALA A 62 0.41 -7.93 3.57
C ALA A 62 -0.17 -7.81 4.98
N THR A 63 -0.35 -6.59 5.47
CA THR A 63 -1.34 -6.29 6.48
C THR A 63 -2.69 -6.52 5.81
N GLU A 64 -3.00 -7.78 5.54
CA GLU A 64 -4.35 -8.27 5.71
C GLU A 64 -4.70 -7.99 7.17
N GLU A 65 -5.86 -7.38 7.36
CA GLU A 65 -6.49 -7.19 8.67
C GLU A 65 -5.86 -6.14 9.62
N ARG A 66 -6.33 -4.92 9.48
CA ARG A 66 -7.29 -4.49 10.50
C ARG A 66 -8.63 -4.40 9.83
N SER A 67 -9.45 -5.42 10.07
CA SER A 67 -10.86 -5.40 9.71
C SER A 67 -11.46 -4.09 10.24
N SER A 68 -12.38 -3.50 9.48
CA SER A 68 -13.22 -2.39 9.96
C SER A 68 -13.91 -2.70 11.30
N ASP A 69 -14.00 -3.98 11.67
CA ASP A 69 -14.50 -4.47 12.95
C ASP A 69 -13.66 -4.01 14.16
N ASP A 70 -12.32 -3.94 14.03
CA ASP A 70 -11.45 -3.48 15.13
C ASP A 70 -11.66 -1.99 15.42
N ILE A 71 -11.96 -1.20 14.39
CA ILE A 71 -12.26 0.24 14.53
C ILE A 71 -13.64 0.44 15.16
N LEU A 72 -14.61 -0.42 14.83
CA LEU A 72 -15.95 -0.41 15.41
C LEU A 72 -15.91 -0.76 16.90
N GLN A 73 -15.15 -1.78 17.31
CA GLN A 73 -15.02 -2.15 18.73
C GLN A 73 -14.38 -1.05 19.58
N ILE A 74 -13.38 -0.32 19.06
CA ILE A 74 -12.77 0.82 19.76
C ILE A 74 -13.78 1.97 19.93
N LYS A 75 -14.64 2.22 18.93
CA LYS A 75 -15.68 3.26 19.02
C LYS A 75 -16.78 2.90 20.02
N GLU A 76 -17.19 1.63 20.11
CA GLU A 76 -18.22 1.21 21.05
C GLU A 76 -17.75 1.24 22.51
N LYS A 77 -16.48 0.90 22.76
CA LYS A 77 -15.91 0.92 24.12
C LYS A 77 -15.86 2.33 24.70
N LYS A 78 -15.54 3.35 23.88
CA LYS A 78 -15.53 4.77 24.28
C LYS A 78 -16.91 5.38 24.55
N LYS A 79 -18.01 4.71 24.17
CA LYS A 79 -19.38 5.22 24.37
C LYS A 79 -19.98 4.75 25.72
N ARG A 80 -19.32 3.82 26.41
CA ARG A 80 -19.79 3.21 27.66
C ARG A 80 -19.01 3.66 28.91
N GLU A 81 -18.00 4.51 28.72
CA GLU A 81 -17.30 5.25 29.77
C GLU A 81 -17.81 6.70 29.79
#